data_AF-A0A2V7YBZ0-F1
#
_entry.id   AF-A0A2V7YBZ0-F1
#
_cell.length_a   1.000
_cell.length_b   1.000
_cell.length_c   1.000
_cell.angle_alpha   90.00
_cell.angle_beta   90.00
_cell.angle_gamma   90.00
#
_symmetry.space_group_name_H-M   'P 1'
#
loop_
_entity.id
_entity.type
_entity.pdbx_description
1 polymer ?
#
loop_
_entity_poly.entity_id
_entity_poly.type
_entity_poly.pdbx_seq_one_letter_code
_entity_poly.pdbx_strand_id
1 'polypeptide(L)' 'GCSHRSLKQEPAFYDCSFIVSNNILMRADNAYMVPSSRMQIDVCRTNKAPNTAFRSFGDILQAVRKACELDQAPPA' A
#
# COMPACT_ATOMS: atom_id res chain seq x y z
N GLY A 1 -16.83 8.39 -2.07
CA GLY A 1 -15.90 7.62 -1.23
C GLY A 1 -14.81 7.01 -2.10
N CYS A 2 -13.56 7.05 -1.65
CA CYS A 2 -12.40 6.57 -2.39
C CYS A 2 -12.10 5.11 -1.98
N SER A 3 -12.27 4.15 -2.90
CA SER A 3 -12.02 2.73 -2.65
C SER A 3 -10.77 2.28 -3.40
N HIS A 4 -9.75 1.86 -2.67
CA HIS A 4 -8.43 1.51 -3.18
C HIS A 4 -8.08 0.06 -2.88
N ARG A 5 -7.68 -0.68 -3.91
CA ARG A 5 -7.14 -2.04 -3.78
C ARG A 5 -5.71 -2.08 -4.30
N SER A 6 -4.81 -2.69 -3.53
CA SER A 6 -3.40 -2.89 -3.91
C SER A 6 -3.07 -4.38 -3.84
N LEU A 7 -2.37 -4.88 -4.86
CA LEU A 7 -1.86 -6.26 -4.89
C LEU A 7 -0.39 -6.25 -4.50
N LYS A 8 -0.03 -6.95 -3.43
CA LYS A 8 1.37 -7.16 -3.03
C LYS A 8 1.79 -8.55 -3.46
N GLN A 9 2.77 -8.65 -4.35
CA GLN A 9 3.36 -9.94 -4.70
C GLN A 9 4.31 -10.37 -3.58
N GLU A 10 4.00 -11.50 -2.97
CA GLU A 10 4.86 -12.17 -2.03
C GLU A 10 5.35 -13.50 -2.59
N PRO A 11 6.52 -13.96 -2.17
CA PRO A 11 7.13 -15.12 -2.79
C PRO A 11 6.84 -16.36 -1.93
N ALA A 12 7.68 -17.40 -1.96
CA ALA A 12 7.31 -18.70 -1.37
C ALA A 12 6.91 -18.68 0.12
N PHE A 13 7.31 -17.65 0.90
CA PHE A 13 6.98 -17.48 2.32
C PHE A 13 6.46 -16.08 2.63
N TYR A 14 5.44 -15.97 3.49
CA TYR A 14 4.83 -14.71 3.94
C TYR A 14 5.58 -14.15 5.16
N ASP A 15 6.83 -13.72 4.97
CA ASP A 15 7.74 -13.28 6.04
C ASP A 15 7.20 -12.05 6.80
N CYS A 16 7.66 -10.85 6.48
CA CYS A 16 7.15 -9.62 7.08
C CYS A 16 5.88 -9.08 6.37
N SER A 17 5.24 -9.89 5.52
CA SER A 17 4.25 -9.43 4.56
C SER A 17 3.00 -8.83 5.21
N PHE A 18 2.51 -9.42 6.30
CA PHE A 18 1.35 -8.92 7.04
C PHE A 18 1.67 -7.61 7.78
N ILE A 19 2.85 -7.53 8.41
CA ILE A 19 3.29 -6.33 9.14
C ILE A 19 3.49 -5.17 8.17
N VAL A 20 4.11 -5.41 7.01
CA VAL A 20 4.25 -4.41 5.94
C VAL A 20 2.89 -3.97 5.42
N SER A 21 1.97 -4.90 5.17
CA SER A 21 0.63 -4.56 4.67
C SER A 21 -0.17 -3.74 5.68
N ASN A 22 -0.04 -4.04 6.97
CA ASN A 22 -0.71 -3.27 8.02
C ASN A 22 -0.14 -1.86 8.18
N ASN A 23 1.20 -1.71 8.17
CA ASN A 23 1.84 -0.40 8.22
C ASN A 23 1.39 0.51 7.07
N ILE A 24 1.37 -0.07 5.87
CA ILE A 24 0.86 0.57 4.69
C ILE A 24 -0.58 1.08 4.91
N LEU A 25 -1.50 0.24 5.40
CA LEU A 25 -2.91 0.62 5.58
C LEU A 25 -3.08 1.73 6.61
N MET A 26 -2.30 1.69 7.69
CA MET A 26 -2.32 2.67 8.77
C MET A 26 -1.75 4.03 8.39
N ARG A 27 -1.01 4.12 7.27
CA ARG A 27 -0.29 5.33 6.84
C ARG A 27 -0.69 5.83 5.46
N ALA A 28 -1.71 5.20 4.86
CA ALA A 28 -2.10 5.49 3.49
C ALA A 28 -2.95 6.77 3.34
N ASP A 29 -3.45 7.35 4.43
CA ASP A 29 -4.00 8.71 4.48
C ASP A 29 -2.91 9.79 4.48
N ASN A 30 -1.67 9.45 4.84
CA ASN A 30 -0.50 10.34 4.84
C ASN A 30 -0.81 11.69 5.54
N ALA A 31 -0.65 12.82 4.84
CA ALA A 31 -0.96 14.17 5.36
C ALA A 31 -2.34 14.69 4.90
N TYR A 32 -3.19 13.83 4.34
CA TYR A 32 -4.44 14.22 3.68
C TYR A 32 -5.65 13.64 4.41
N MET A 33 -6.60 14.49 4.76
CA MET A 33 -7.86 14.04 5.34
C MET A 33 -8.78 13.49 4.23
N VAL A 34 -8.96 12.17 4.20
CA VAL A 34 -9.83 11.51 3.23
C VAL A 34 -11.20 11.22 3.86
N PRO A 35 -12.29 11.92 3.47
CA PRO A 35 -13.59 11.88 4.16
C PRO A 35 -14.38 10.56 4.01
N SER A 36 -13.83 9.56 3.31
CA SER A 36 -14.27 8.16 3.32
C SER A 36 -13.31 7.35 2.45
N SER A 37 -12.32 6.71 3.08
CA SER A 37 -11.37 5.82 2.41
C SER A 37 -11.65 4.36 2.77
N ARG A 38 -11.66 3.49 1.75
CA ARG A 38 -11.61 2.03 1.95
C ARG A 38 -10.37 1.52 1.26
N MET A 39 -9.49 0.88 2.00
CA MET A 39 -8.23 0.36 1.46
C MET A 39 -8.11 -1.13 1.72
N GLN A 40 -7.78 -1.90 0.69
CA GLN A 40 -7.60 -3.35 0.77
C GLN A 40 -6.27 -3.73 0.15
N ILE A 41 -5.56 -4.65 0.81
CA ILE A 41 -4.30 -5.20 0.32
C ILE A 41 -4.41 -6.69 0.24
N ASP A 42 -4.24 -7.19 -0.98
CA ASP A 42 -4.26 -8.61 -1.27
C ASP A 42 -2.80 -9.06 -1.46
N VAL A 43 -2.36 -10.00 -0.64
CA VAL A 43 -0.99 -10.52 -0.65
C VAL A 43 -0.96 -11.83 -1.43
N CYS A 44 -0.45 -11.79 -2.66
CA CYS A 44 -0.46 -12.91 -3.59
C CYS A 44 0.84 -13.72 -3.53
N ARG A 45 0.76 -15.04 -3.33
CA ARG A 45 1.93 -15.92 -3.36
C ARG A 45 2.44 -16.13 -4.78
N THR A 46 3.76 -16.09 -4.96
CA THR A 46 4.46 -16.24 -6.25
C THR A 46 5.70 -17.12 -6.08
N ASN A 47 6.19 -17.73 -7.17
CA ASN A 47 7.40 -18.58 -7.15
C ASN A 47 8.72 -17.78 -7.23
N LYS A 48 8.74 -16.57 -6.67
CA LYS A 48 9.93 -15.69 -6.68
C LYS A 48 10.72 -15.84 -5.37
N ALA A 49 11.87 -15.17 -5.27
CA ALA A 49 12.64 -15.09 -4.02
C ALA A 49 11.89 -14.24 -2.97
N PRO A 50 11.80 -14.65 -1.68
CA PRO A 50 11.00 -14.03 -0.62
C PRO A 50 11.26 -12.53 -0.42
N ASN A 51 10.19 -11.75 -0.28
CA ASN A 51 10.24 -10.32 -0.06
C ASN A 51 10.12 -10.10 1.45
N THR A 52 11.03 -9.31 2.01
CA THR A 52 11.01 -8.95 3.43
C THR A 52 10.75 -7.46 3.61
N ALA A 53 10.72 -6.99 4.85
CA ALA A 53 10.61 -5.57 5.12
C ALA A 53 11.79 -4.79 4.51
N PHE A 54 11.48 -3.80 3.68
CA PHE A 54 12.46 -2.82 3.20
C PHE A 54 12.17 -1.45 3.82
N ARG A 55 13.14 -0.53 3.80
CA ARG A 55 13.12 0.75 4.53
C ARG A 55 11.74 1.43 4.52
N SER A 56 11.32 1.88 5.71
CA SER A 56 10.00 2.46 5.97
C SER A 56 8.81 1.51 5.72
N PHE A 57 9.03 0.19 5.73
CA PHE A 57 8.00 -0.86 5.77
C PHE A 57 6.84 -0.69 4.75
N GLY A 58 7.16 -0.21 3.54
CA GLY A 58 6.16 -0.02 2.49
C GLY A 58 5.49 1.37 2.44
N ASP A 59 5.80 2.25 3.38
CA ASP A 59 5.29 3.64 3.43
C ASP A 59 5.62 4.42 2.16
N ILE A 60 6.85 4.28 1.67
CA ILE A 60 7.30 5.01 0.47
C ILE A 60 6.46 4.60 -0.74
N LEU A 61 6.14 3.30 -0.86
CA LEU A 61 5.32 2.79 -1.96
C LEU A 61 3.91 3.41 -1.93
N GLN A 62 3.34 3.56 -0.73
CA GLN A 62 2.04 4.21 -0.55
C GLN A 62 2.08 5.71 -0.80
N ALA A 63 3.10 6.40 -0.29
CA ALA A 63 3.25 7.83 -0.46
C ALA A 63 3.35 8.22 -1.94
N VAL A 64 4.13 7.47 -2.73
CA VAL A 64 4.26 7.68 -4.18
C VAL A 64 2.92 7.46 -4.88
N ARG A 65 2.20 6.39 -4.52
CA ARG A 65 0.88 6.13 -5.11
C ARG A 65 -0.13 7.23 -4.77
N LYS A 66 -0.17 7.66 -3.50
CA LYS A 66 -1.05 8.73 -3.05
C LYS A 66 -0.75 10.06 -3.74
N ALA A 67 0.52 10.38 -3.92
CA ALA A 67 0.94 11.57 -4.67
C ALA A 67 0.48 11.52 -6.13
N CYS A 68 0.63 10.37 -6.80
CA CYS A 68 0.17 10.19 -8.18
C CYS A 68 -1.35 10.30 -8.32
N GLU A 69 -2.12 9.80 -7.35
CA GLU A 69 -3.58 9.98 -7.31
C GLU A 69 -4.00 11.45 -7.19
N LEU A 70 -3.29 12.22 -6.37
CA LEU A 70 -3.60 13.63 -6.17
C LEU A 70 -3.26 14.47 -7.39
N ASP A 71 -2.20 14.11 -8.12
CA ASP A 71 -1.82 14.74 -9.38
C ASP A 71 -2.85 14.48 -10.51
N GLN A 72 -3.55 13.34 -10.44
CA GLN A 72 -4.60 12.97 -11.39
C GLN A 72 -6.00 13.49 -11.00
N ALA A 73 -6.15 14.13 -9.84
CA ALA A 73 -7.43 14.69 -9.42
C ALA A 73 -7.78 15.89 -10.32
N PRO A 74 -9.03 16.00 -10.81
CA PRO A 74 -9.44 17.15 -11.60
C PRO A 74 -9.26 18.44 -10.77
N PRO A 75 -8.79 19.54 -11.37
CA PRO A 75 -8.75 20.82 -10.68
C PRO A 75 -10.17 21.19 -10.24
N ALA A 76 -10.29 21.67 -9.00
CA ALA A 76 -11.55 22.10 -8.40
C ALA A 76 -12.18 23.28 -9.15
#